data_AF-A0A953RWM7-F1
#
_entry.id   AF-A0A953RWM7-F1
#
_cell.length_a   1.000
_cell.length_b   1.000
_cell.length_c   1.000
_cell.angle_alpha   90.00
_cell.angle_beta   90.00
_cell.angle_gamma   90.00
#
_symmetry.space_group_name_H-M   'P 1'
#
loop_
_entity.id
_entity.type
_entity.pdbx_description
1 polymer ?
#
loop_
_entity_poly.entity_id
_entity_poly.type
_entity_poly.pdbx_seq_one_letter_code
_entity_poly.pdbx_strand_id
1 'polypeptide(L)'
;MATLATALDKLFETQNNRAGAARRAEASEPVRPFANEDIFFYVKRIDNSRVVRAADPQARQACWKMIGSVVAAAVLLIAVLLPGAYSLLAGYQIQTLKQEAHRLVNEQASLELQEAELLSPARMEQMARDQQFVDPPSQKVVYLDGQGDAQVAQNATIESIGK
;
A
#
# COMPACT_ATOMS: atom_id res chain seq x y z
N MET A 1 15.93 -13.94 11.56
CA MET A 1 15.57 -12.84 10.63
C MET A 1 16.79 -11.93 10.51
N ALA A 2 17.64 -12.10 9.49
CA ALA A 2 18.72 -11.15 9.26
C ALA A 2 18.08 -9.88 8.67
N THR A 3 18.15 -8.77 9.39
CA THR A 3 17.68 -7.48 8.90
C THR A 3 18.57 -7.00 7.76
N LEU A 4 17.98 -6.25 6.83
CA LEU A 4 18.66 -5.74 5.63
C LEU A 4 19.97 -5.00 5.95
N ALA A 5 20.03 -4.35 7.11
CA ALA A 5 21.23 -3.70 7.65
C ALA A 5 22.41 -4.68 7.83
N THR A 6 22.17 -5.87 8.39
CA THR A 6 23.22 -6.88 8.61
C THR A 6 23.73 -7.47 7.30
N ALA A 7 22.88 -7.54 6.26
CA ALA A 7 23.30 -8.01 4.95
C ALA A 7 24.20 -6.98 4.23
N LEU A 8 23.89 -5.69 4.37
CA LEU A 8 24.68 -4.61 3.78
C LEU A 8 26.05 -4.48 4.47
N ASP A 9 26.10 -4.52 5.80
CA ASP A 9 27.37 -4.43 6.55
C ASP A 9 28.35 -5.55 6.15
N LYS A 10 27.88 -6.80 6.05
CA LYS A 10 28.74 -7.92 5.64
C LYS A 10 29.27 -7.76 4.22
N LEU A 11 28.50 -7.17 3.32
CA LEU A 11 28.90 -6.98 1.92
C LEU A 11 29.99 -5.90 1.82
N PHE A 12 29.88 -4.82 2.61
CA PHE A 12 30.88 -3.76 2.68
C PHE A 12 32.15 -4.18 3.44
N GLU A 13 32.04 -4.92 4.55
CA GLU A 13 33.19 -5.46 5.28
C GLU A 13 34.02 -6.42 4.42
N THR A 14 33.36 -7.27 3.62
CA THR A 14 34.04 -8.25 2.75
C THR A 14 34.88 -7.58 1.67
N GLN A 15 34.46 -6.42 1.14
CA GLN A 15 35.26 -5.66 0.18
C GLN A 15 36.49 -5.02 0.84
N ASN A 16 36.34 -4.46 2.04
CA ASN A 16 37.43 -3.75 2.72
C ASN A 16 38.54 -4.70 3.18
N ASN A 17 38.20 -5.92 3.61
CA ASN A 17 39.18 -6.92 4.07
C ASN A 17 40.04 -7.53 2.95
N ARG A 18 39.53 -7.61 1.70
CA ARG A 18 40.31 -8.13 0.57
C ARG A 18 41.48 -7.22 0.18
N ALA A 19 41.39 -5.92 0.44
CA ALA A 19 42.44 -4.96 0.15
C ALA A 19 43.57 -4.92 1.20
N GLY A 20 43.35 -5.49 2.39
CA GLY A 20 44.28 -5.45 3.53
C GLY A 20 45.10 -6.72 3.75
N ALA A 21 44.74 -7.84 3.11
CA ALA A 21 45.45 -9.11 3.25
C ALA A 21 46.74 -9.16 2.41
N ALA A 22 47.66 -8.23 2.67
CA ALA A 22 49.03 -8.36 2.20
C ALA A 22 49.64 -9.58 2.91
N ARG A 23 49.86 -10.64 2.14
CA ARG A 23 50.48 -11.89 2.63
C ARG A 23 51.77 -11.53 3.35
N ARG A 24 51.83 -11.83 4.65
CA ARG A 24 53.07 -11.78 5.43
C ARG A 24 54.02 -12.79 4.77
N ALA A 25 55.06 -12.32 4.10
CA ALA A 25 56.05 -13.20 3.48
C ALA A 25 56.73 -13.99 4.60
N GLU A 26 56.33 -15.25 4.77
CA GLU A 26 57.04 -16.19 5.64
C GLU A 26 58.40 -16.53 5.01
N ALA A 27 59.35 -16.83 5.88
CA ALA A 27 60.75 -17.01 5.55
C ALA A 27 60.95 -18.07 4.45
N SER A 28 61.78 -17.70 3.46
CA SER A 28 62.34 -18.51 2.37
C SER A 28 61.96 -20.00 2.39
N GLU A 29 60.96 -20.38 1.60
CA GLU A 29 60.71 -21.77 1.24
C GLU A 29 61.79 -22.23 0.24
N PRO A 30 62.44 -23.39 0.47
CA PRO A 30 63.35 -23.96 -0.51
C PRO A 30 62.54 -24.46 -1.72
N VAL A 31 62.71 -23.80 -2.86
CA VAL A 31 62.14 -24.24 -4.15
C VAL A 31 62.92 -25.46 -4.64
N ARG A 32 62.21 -26.39 -5.32
CA ARG A 32 62.78 -27.63 -5.87
C ARG A 32 64.06 -27.34 -6.68
N PRO A 33 65.19 -28.00 -6.39
CA PRO A 33 66.44 -27.77 -7.11
C PRO A 33 66.29 -28.23 -8.56
N PHE A 34 66.63 -27.35 -9.50
CA PHE A 34 66.84 -27.72 -10.90
C PHE A 34 68.28 -28.23 -11.06
N ALA A 35 68.51 -29.14 -12.01
CA ALA A 35 69.84 -29.72 -12.19
C ALA A 35 70.84 -28.63 -12.64
N ASN A 36 71.96 -28.54 -11.92
CA ASN A 36 73.18 -27.77 -12.23
C ASN A 36 73.21 -26.27 -11.83
N GLU A 37 72.30 -25.81 -10.96
CA GLU A 37 72.26 -24.40 -10.54
C GLU A 37 72.09 -24.25 -9.01
N ASP A 38 73.16 -23.93 -8.29
CA ASP A 38 73.11 -23.44 -6.91
C ASP A 38 72.75 -21.94 -6.91
N ILE A 39 71.52 -21.61 -7.32
CA ILE A 39 71.04 -20.21 -7.33
C ILE A 39 70.48 -19.87 -5.95
N PHE A 40 71.24 -19.11 -5.18
CA PHE A 40 70.77 -18.51 -3.93
C PHE A 40 70.07 -17.18 -4.21
N PHE A 41 68.74 -17.15 -4.10
CA PHE A 41 67.99 -15.88 -4.14
C PHE A 41 68.10 -15.16 -2.79
N TYR A 42 68.81 -14.03 -2.75
CA TYR A 42 68.81 -13.14 -1.59
C TYR A 42 67.48 -12.36 -1.53
N VAL A 43 66.63 -12.72 -0.58
CA VAL A 43 65.38 -11.98 -0.31
C VAL A 43 65.70 -10.79 0.59
N LYS A 44 65.91 -9.61 -0.02
CA LYS A 44 66.06 -8.35 0.72
C LYS A 44 64.76 -8.05 1.48
N ARG A 45 64.80 -8.08 2.81
CA ARG A 45 63.65 -7.68 3.66
C ARG A 45 63.45 -6.17 3.54
N ILE A 46 62.41 -5.76 2.81
CA ILE A 46 62.01 -4.35 2.74
C ILE A 46 61.16 -4.07 3.99
N ASP A 47 61.72 -3.32 4.93
CA ASP A 47 60.98 -2.83 6.09
C ASP A 47 60.11 -1.62 5.68
N ASN A 48 58.83 -1.89 5.46
CA ASN A 48 57.83 -0.87 5.15
C ASN A 48 57.10 -0.35 6.40
N SER A 49 57.58 -0.63 7.61
CA SER A 49 56.91 -0.24 8.87
C SER A 49 56.68 1.27 9.01
N ARG A 50 57.51 2.09 8.34
CA ARG A 50 57.43 3.56 8.37
C ARG A 50 56.75 4.16 7.13
N VAL A 51 56.28 3.32 6.20
CA VAL A 51 55.63 3.80 4.98
C VAL A 51 54.18 4.16 5.29
N VAL A 52 53.92 5.45 5.44
CA VAL A 52 52.57 5.99 5.46
C VAL A 52 52.08 6.11 4.03
N ARG A 53 50.89 5.59 3.73
CA ARG A 53 50.27 5.75 2.40
C ARG A 53 50.14 7.23 2.09
N ALA A 54 50.75 7.68 0.99
CA ALA A 54 50.52 9.03 0.48
C ALA A 54 49.03 9.17 0.17
N ALA A 55 48.35 10.08 0.86
CA ALA A 55 46.95 10.37 0.57
C ALA A 55 46.90 11.13 -0.76
N ASP A 56 46.44 10.44 -1.81
CA ASP A 56 46.16 11.09 -3.10
C ASP A 56 44.78 11.77 -3.04
N PRO A 57 44.70 13.12 -3.02
CA PRO A 57 43.44 13.82 -2.97
C PRO A 57 42.61 13.65 -4.26
N GLN A 58 43.24 13.41 -5.41
CA GLN A 58 42.54 13.27 -6.69
C GLN A 58 41.75 11.95 -6.74
N ALA A 59 42.37 10.85 -6.30
CA ALA A 59 41.70 9.55 -6.19
C ALA A 59 40.49 9.63 -5.25
N ARG A 60 40.62 10.36 -4.13
CA ARG A 60 39.50 10.56 -3.20
C ARG A 60 38.37 11.33 -3.87
N GLN A 61 38.66 12.45 -4.53
CA GLN A 61 37.63 13.24 -5.24
C GLN A 61 36.91 12.43 -6.33
N ALA A 62 37.63 11.60 -7.08
CA ALA A 62 37.04 10.73 -8.11
C ALA A 62 36.06 9.71 -7.50
N CYS A 63 36.43 9.05 -6.39
CA CYS A 63 35.53 8.13 -5.69
C CYS A 63 34.27 8.84 -5.18
N TRP A 64 34.40 10.02 -4.58
CA TRP A 64 33.25 10.78 -4.08
C TRP A 64 32.32 11.24 -5.22
N LYS A 65 32.87 11.61 -6.38
CA LYS A 65 32.09 11.94 -7.58
C LYS A 65 31.29 10.73 -8.10
N MET A 66 31.91 9.55 -8.16
CA MET A 66 31.23 8.33 -8.59
C MET A 66 30.10 7.96 -7.64
N ILE A 67 30.36 7.96 -6.33
CA ILE A 67 29.34 7.68 -5.31
C ILE A 67 28.20 8.71 -5.43
N GLY A 68 28.55 10.00 -5.52
CA GLY A 68 27.59 11.08 -5.69
C GLY A 68 26.71 10.90 -6.94
N SER A 69 27.30 10.50 -8.06
CA SER A 69 26.54 10.27 -9.31
C SER A 69 25.55 9.12 -9.21
N VAL A 70 25.92 8.02 -8.55
CA VAL A 70 25.05 6.85 -8.37
C VAL A 70 23.88 7.20 -7.45
N VAL A 71 24.17 7.88 -6.34
CA VAL A 71 23.13 8.33 -5.40
C VAL A 71 22.19 9.34 -6.07
N ALA A 72 22.73 10.31 -6.81
CA ALA A 72 21.93 11.29 -7.53
C ALA A 72 21.03 10.63 -8.58
N ALA A 73 21.54 9.67 -9.34
CA ALA A 73 20.76 8.91 -10.31
C ALA A 73 19.63 8.11 -9.64
N ALA A 74 19.90 7.45 -8.52
CA ALA A 74 18.89 6.71 -7.77
C ALA A 74 17.78 7.62 -7.24
N VAL A 75 18.13 8.77 -6.65
CA VAL A 75 17.17 9.76 -6.16
C VAL A 75 16.33 10.33 -7.30
N LEU A 76 16.95 10.65 -8.44
CA LEU A 76 16.24 11.16 -9.60
C LEU A 76 15.25 10.13 -10.17
N LEU A 77 15.65 8.86 -10.23
CA LEU A 77 14.77 7.78 -10.67
C LEU A 77 13.56 7.63 -9.76
N ILE A 78 13.77 7.67 -8.44
CA ILE A 78 12.69 7.63 -7.44
C ILE A 78 11.77 8.85 -7.62
N ALA A 79 12.32 10.06 -7.73
CA ALA A 79 11.55 11.28 -7.89
C ALA A 79 10.67 11.28 -9.15
N VAL A 80 11.10 10.64 -10.24
CA VAL A 80 10.31 10.49 -11.47
C VAL A 80 9.23 9.42 -11.33
N LEU A 81 9.50 8.31 -10.63
CA LEU A 81 8.53 7.21 -10.47
C LEU A 81 7.39 7.51 -9.49
N LEU A 82 7.69 8.24 -8.40
CA LEU A 82 6.74 8.51 -7.31
C LEU A 82 5.43 9.17 -7.78
N PRO A 83 5.45 10.24 -8.58
CA PRO A 83 4.23 10.88 -9.07
C PRO A 83 3.37 9.94 -9.93
N GLY A 84 4.00 9.06 -10.71
CA GLY A 84 3.30 8.05 -11.52
C GLY A 84 2.56 7.04 -10.64
N ALA A 85 3.21 6.51 -9.61
CA ALA A 85 2.56 5.58 -8.68
C ALA A 85 1.42 6.27 -7.89
N TYR A 86 1.63 7.51 -7.46
CA TYR A 86 0.64 8.26 -6.70
C TYR A 86 -0.59 8.64 -7.54
N SER A 87 -0.37 9.05 -8.79
CA SER A 87 -1.46 9.37 -9.72
C SER A 87 -2.30 8.14 -10.08
N LEU A 88 -1.68 6.96 -10.25
CA LEU A 88 -2.40 5.71 -10.44
C LEU A 88 -3.29 5.36 -9.24
N LEU A 89 -2.76 5.45 -8.02
CA LEU A 89 -3.52 5.22 -6.79
C LEU A 89 -4.70 6.18 -6.63
N ALA A 90 -4.50 7.47 -6.93
CA ALA A 90 -5.58 8.45 -6.93
C ALA A 90 -6.64 8.13 -8.00
N GLY A 91 -6.21 7.68 -9.18
CA GLY A 91 -7.10 7.24 -10.25
C GLY A 91 -8.00 6.08 -9.83
N TYR A 92 -7.45 5.08 -9.14
CA TYR A 92 -8.23 3.95 -8.64
C TYR A 92 -9.33 4.39 -7.65
N GLN A 93 -9.00 5.26 -6.71
CA GLN A 93 -10.00 5.78 -5.76
C GLN A 93 -11.14 6.52 -6.48
N ILE A 94 -10.80 7.36 -7.46
CA ILE A 94 -11.83 8.05 -8.26
C ILE A 94 -12.71 7.04 -9.01
N GLN A 95 -12.12 5.96 -9.51
CA GLN A 95 -12.85 4.94 -10.25
C GLN A 95 -13.78 4.12 -9.36
N THR A 96 -13.36 3.76 -8.14
CA THR A 96 -14.23 3.06 -7.17
C THR A 96 -15.39 3.96 -6.75
N LEU A 97 -15.10 5.23 -6.42
CA LEU A 97 -16.14 6.21 -6.07
C LEU A 97 -17.16 6.42 -7.20
N LYS A 98 -16.71 6.46 -8.46
CA LYS A 98 -17.63 6.54 -9.61
C LYS A 98 -18.51 5.30 -9.74
N GLN A 99 -17.94 4.10 -9.54
CA GLN A 99 -18.70 2.86 -9.59
C GLN A 99 -19.77 2.80 -8.49
N GLU A 100 -19.42 3.22 -7.27
CA GLU A 100 -20.37 3.31 -6.15
C GLU A 100 -21.49 4.31 -6.43
N ALA A 101 -21.15 5.51 -6.95
CA ALA A 101 -22.15 6.51 -7.32
C ALA A 101 -23.12 5.98 -8.38
N HIS A 102 -22.62 5.33 -9.44
CA HIS A 102 -23.48 4.72 -10.45
C HIS A 102 -24.35 3.59 -9.89
N ARG A 103 -23.81 2.77 -8.98
CA ARG A 103 -24.57 1.72 -8.31
C ARG A 103 -25.72 2.31 -7.50
N LEU A 104 -25.46 3.35 -6.69
CA LEU A 104 -26.48 4.00 -5.87
C LEU A 104 -27.59 4.64 -6.72
N VAL A 105 -27.23 5.28 -7.84
CA VAL A 105 -28.22 5.85 -8.77
C VAL A 105 -29.11 4.77 -9.37
N ASN A 106 -28.53 3.62 -9.75
CA ASN A 106 -29.31 2.51 -10.29
C ASN A 106 -30.21 1.88 -9.22
N GLU A 107 -29.73 1.75 -7.98
CA GLU A 107 -30.53 1.27 -6.85
C GLU A 107 -31.69 2.22 -6.57
N GLN A 108 -31.43 3.55 -6.53
CA GLN A 108 -32.48 4.56 -6.38
C GLN A 108 -33.54 4.45 -7.49
N ALA A 109 -33.14 4.42 -8.75
CA ALA A 109 -34.07 4.30 -9.87
C ALA A 109 -34.89 3.00 -9.78
N SER A 110 -34.29 1.90 -9.33
CA SER A 110 -34.99 0.63 -9.14
C SER A 110 -36.01 0.68 -7.99
N LEU A 111 -35.72 1.40 -6.91
CA LEU A 111 -36.62 1.58 -5.79
C LEU A 111 -37.78 2.50 -6.16
N GLU A 112 -37.52 3.59 -6.89
CA GLU A 112 -38.56 4.48 -7.39
C GLU A 112 -39.55 3.75 -8.32
N LEU A 113 -39.05 2.83 -9.15
CA LEU A 113 -39.91 1.97 -9.98
C LEU A 113 -40.77 1.03 -9.13
N GLN A 114 -40.19 0.40 -8.10
CA GLN A 114 -40.94 -0.48 -7.19
C GLN A 114 -42.00 0.29 -6.39
N GLU A 115 -41.67 1.50 -5.93
CA GLU A 115 -42.60 2.37 -5.23
C GLU A 115 -43.75 2.78 -6.14
N ALA A 116 -43.47 3.20 -7.37
CA ALA A 116 -44.50 3.52 -8.35
C ALA A 116 -45.41 2.32 -8.67
N GLU A 117 -44.84 1.10 -8.71
CA GLU A 117 -45.62 -0.12 -8.89
C GLU A 117 -46.51 -0.42 -7.67
N LEU A 118 -45.99 -0.25 -6.45
CA LEU A 118 -46.73 -0.42 -5.20
C LEU A 118 -47.87 0.60 -5.04
N LEU A 119 -47.60 1.86 -5.38
CA LEU A 119 -48.57 2.97 -5.36
C LEU A 119 -49.51 2.97 -6.57
N SER A 120 -49.38 2.01 -7.49
CA SER A 120 -50.28 1.95 -8.64
C SER A 120 -51.71 1.69 -8.17
N PRO A 121 -52.71 2.43 -8.70
CA PRO A 121 -54.10 2.31 -8.24
C PRO A 121 -54.66 0.90 -8.47
N ALA A 122 -54.24 0.22 -9.54
CA ALA A 122 -54.62 -1.16 -9.82
C ALA A 122 -54.15 -2.13 -8.73
N ARG A 123 -52.94 -1.95 -8.18
CA ARG A 123 -52.41 -2.80 -7.10
C ARG A 123 -53.06 -2.48 -5.75
N MET A 124 -53.33 -1.20 -5.48
CA MET A 124 -54.09 -0.79 -4.29
C MET A 124 -55.51 -1.36 -4.31
N GLU A 125 -56.18 -1.38 -5.46
CA GLU A 125 -57.52 -1.96 -5.60
C GLU A 125 -57.50 -3.49 -5.41
N GLN A 126 -56.47 -4.19 -5.90
CA GLN A 126 -56.27 -5.62 -5.61
C GLN A 126 -56.09 -5.87 -4.12
N MET A 127 -55.21 -5.11 -3.44
CA MET A 127 -55.01 -5.21 -2.00
C MET A 127 -56.29 -4.90 -1.20
N ALA A 128 -57.10 -3.92 -1.65
CA ALA A 128 -58.38 -3.59 -1.00
C ALA A 128 -59.41 -4.71 -1.16
N ARG A 129 -59.45 -5.38 -2.32
CA ARG A 129 -60.31 -6.56 -2.54
C ARG A 129 -59.88 -7.74 -1.68
N ASP A 130 -58.59 -8.02 -1.61
CA ASP A 130 -58.04 -9.14 -0.81
C ASP A 130 -58.26 -8.94 0.69
N GLN A 131 -58.11 -7.71 1.19
CA GLN A 131 -58.31 -7.37 2.60
C GLN A 131 -59.77 -7.02 2.95
N GLN A 132 -60.71 -7.22 2.03
CA GLN A 132 -62.14 -6.92 2.20
C GLN A 132 -62.45 -5.45 2.57
N PHE A 133 -61.53 -4.51 2.27
CA PHE A 133 -61.77 -3.06 2.32
C PHE A 133 -62.54 -2.58 1.09
N VAL A 134 -63.60 -3.31 0.72
CA VAL A 134 -64.48 -2.91 -0.36
C VAL A 134 -65.41 -1.82 0.17
N ASP A 135 -65.38 -0.66 -0.47
CA ASP A 135 -66.25 0.46 -0.10
C ASP A 135 -67.71 -0.04 -0.08
N PRO A 136 -68.40 0.09 1.08
CA PRO A 136 -69.78 -0.32 1.15
C PRO A 136 -70.60 0.50 0.15
N PRO A 137 -71.58 -0.11 -0.53
CA PRO A 137 -72.48 0.64 -1.41
C PRO A 137 -73.11 1.79 -0.61
N SER A 138 -73.29 2.93 -1.27
CA SER A 138 -73.57 4.29 -0.74
C SER A 138 -74.78 4.45 0.21
N GLN A 139 -75.39 3.35 0.67
CA GLN A 139 -76.57 3.30 1.50
C GLN A 139 -76.47 2.31 2.67
N LYS A 140 -75.27 1.87 3.06
CA LYS A 140 -75.06 0.99 4.23
C LYS A 140 -74.32 1.72 5.35
N VAL A 141 -75.08 2.28 6.28
CA VAL A 141 -74.57 2.85 7.54
C VAL A 141 -74.40 1.70 8.54
N VAL A 142 -73.16 1.40 8.95
CA VAL A 142 -72.88 0.44 10.02
C VAL A 142 -72.85 1.21 11.33
N TYR A 143 -73.88 1.03 12.17
CA TYR A 143 -73.88 1.53 13.54
C TYR A 143 -73.05 0.55 14.39
N LEU A 144 -71.95 1.03 14.98
CA LEU A 144 -71.24 0.29 16.02
C LEU A 144 -72.10 0.40 17.29
N ASP A 145 -72.74 -0.70 17.69
CA ASP A 145 -73.48 -0.74 18.94
C ASP A 145 -72.49 -0.62 20.11
N GLY A 146 -72.69 0.42 20.90
CA GLY A 146 -71.77 0.83 21.95
C GLY A 146 -71.90 -0.08 23.15
N GLN A 147 -71.17 -1.19 23.18
CA GLN A 147 -70.95 -1.95 24.40
C GLN A 147 -69.47 -2.27 24.60
N GLY A 148 -68.80 -1.35 25.32
CA GLY A 148 -67.51 -1.56 25.96
C GLY A 148 -66.30 -1.22 25.10
N ASP A 149 -65.46 -0.31 25.61
CA ASP A 149 -64.10 -0.01 25.15
C ASP A 149 -63.96 0.71 23.79
N ALA A 150 -64.55 1.91 23.73
CA ALA A 150 -64.08 3.00 22.89
C ALA A 150 -62.67 3.44 23.33
N GLN A 151 -61.63 2.69 22.96
CA GLN A 151 -60.28 3.22 22.83
C GLN A 151 -60.11 3.77 21.42
N VAL A 152 -60.62 4.99 21.24
CA VAL A 152 -60.22 5.85 20.14
C VAL A 152 -58.73 6.14 20.34
N ALA A 153 -57.88 5.55 19.49
CA ALA A 153 -56.47 5.91 19.41
C ALA A 153 -56.38 7.37 18.95
N GLN A 154 -56.32 8.29 19.93
CA GLN A 154 -55.87 9.65 19.69
C GLN A 154 -54.40 9.57 19.29
N ASN A 155 -54.10 9.90 18.04
CA ASN A 155 -52.72 10.17 17.62
C ASN A 155 -52.21 11.34 18.45
N ALA A 156 -51.37 11.04 19.44
CA ALA A 156 -50.60 12.04 20.14
C ALA A 156 -49.67 12.70 19.11
N THR A 157 -50.03 13.90 18.71
CA THR A 157 -49.11 14.90 18.17
C THR A 157 -47.93 15.01 19.14
N ILE A 158 -46.78 14.44 18.77
CA ILE A 158 -45.49 14.82 19.36
C ILE A 158 -44.83 15.76 18.38
N GLU A 159 -45.20 17.02 18.51
CA GLU A 159 -44.41 18.13 18.02
C GLU A 159 -43.41 18.51 19.14
N SER A 160 -42.12 18.57 18.77
CA SER A 160 -41.06 19.32 19.46
C SER A 160 -40.60 18.85 20.86
N ILE A 161 -39.35 18.38 20.93
CA ILE A 161 -38.23 18.92 21.76
C ILE A 161 -37.14 17.84 21.86
N GLY A 162 -35.92 18.13 21.38
CA GLY A 162 -34.75 17.34 21.78
C GLY A 162 -33.49 17.42 20.92
N LYS A 163 -32.82 18.59 20.95
CA LYS A 163 -31.36 18.83 20.80
C LYS A 163 -30.59 18.28 19.60
#